data_AF-Q0RXZ5-F1
#
_entry.id   AF-Q0RXZ5-F1
#
_cell.length_a   1.000
_cell.length_b   1.000
_cell.length_c   1.000
_cell.angle_alpha   90.00
_cell.angle_beta   90.00
_cell.angle_gamma   90.00
#
_symmetry.space_group_name_H-M   'P 1'
#
loop_
_entity.id
_entity.type
_entity.pdbx_description
1 polymer ?
#
loop_
_entity_poly.entity_id
_entity_poly.type
_entity_poly.pdbx_seq_one_letter_code
_entity_poly.pdbx_strand_id
1 'polypeptide(L)'
;MHSAMSIDSHRQHDRDRAGDPDNVVSRAQLDAYRVRRRQRLQLLRQGPAETTPRLGAELIQFACRWAPYGRAPDDEVFERFGMAPARFARRLFEALETGECAADVAETLRAIYRPS
;
A
#
# COMPACT_ATOMS: atom_id res chain seq x y z
N MET A 1 20.42 52.78 61.30
CA MET A 1 19.11 53.24 60.79
C MET A 1 18.73 52.35 59.62
N HIS A 2 17.58 51.70 59.75
CA HIS A 2 17.00 50.68 58.86
C HIS A 2 16.26 51.30 57.66
N SER A 3 16.02 50.47 56.64
CA SER A 3 15.17 50.63 55.43
C SER A 3 15.84 51.25 54.20
N ALA A 4 15.64 50.76 52.97
CA ALA A 4 14.46 50.06 52.45
C ALA A 4 14.79 48.89 51.49
N MET A 5 13.98 47.84 51.60
CA MET A 5 13.71 46.86 50.54
C MET A 5 13.21 47.56 49.28
N SER A 6 13.75 47.20 48.12
CA SER A 6 13.08 47.40 46.83
C SER A 6 13.04 46.05 46.13
N ILE A 7 11.92 45.35 46.33
CA ILE A 7 11.54 44.18 45.55
C ILE A 7 10.98 44.74 44.25
N ASP A 8 11.74 44.67 43.17
CA ASP A 8 11.24 45.06 41.86
C ASP A 8 10.98 43.84 40.98
N SER A 9 9.70 43.67 40.69
CA SER A 9 9.10 43.08 39.49
C SER A 9 9.60 41.71 39.04
N HIS A 10 8.93 40.71 39.60
CA HIS A 10 8.46 39.58 38.82
C HIS A 10 7.65 40.07 37.60
N ARG A 11 7.77 39.33 36.48
CA ARG A 11 6.81 39.24 35.36
C ARG A 11 7.12 40.09 34.12
N GLN A 12 7.82 39.48 33.16
CA GLN A 12 7.33 39.31 31.76
C GLN A 12 8.32 38.48 30.93
N HIS A 13 8.50 37.21 31.32
CA HIS A 13 8.88 36.15 30.41
C HIS A 13 7.57 35.57 29.85
N ASP A 14 6.95 36.23 28.86
CA ASP A 14 5.81 35.66 28.12
C ASP A 14 5.45 36.50 26.89
N ARG A 15 6.40 36.68 25.97
CA ARG A 15 6.13 36.96 24.57
C ARG A 15 7.21 36.25 23.75
N ASP A 16 6.84 35.69 22.62
CA ASP A 16 7.72 35.02 21.64
C ASP A 16 7.78 33.49 21.69
N ARG A 17 6.64 32.84 22.01
CA ARG A 17 6.34 31.51 21.46
C ARG A 17 5.28 31.60 20.36
N ALA A 18 5.48 32.51 19.42
CA ALA A 18 4.83 32.39 18.12
C ALA A 18 5.49 31.18 17.44
N GLY A 19 4.76 30.08 17.30
CA GLY A 19 5.20 28.98 16.45
C GLY A 19 5.56 29.52 15.07
N ASP A 20 6.73 29.11 14.56
CA ASP A 20 7.27 29.53 13.28
C ASP A 20 6.19 29.46 12.18
N PRO A 21 5.71 30.60 11.63
CA PRO A 21 4.66 30.63 10.63
C PRO A 21 5.10 29.98 9.31
N ASP A 22 6.40 29.78 9.10
CA ASP A 22 6.95 29.09 7.92
C ASP A 22 6.83 27.55 8.01
N ASN A 23 6.41 27.01 9.16
CA ASN A 23 6.19 25.56 9.36
C ASN A 23 4.71 25.14 9.24
N VAL A 24 3.84 26.01 8.75
CA VAL A 24 2.44 25.65 8.45
C VAL A 24 2.39 25.02 7.06
N VAL A 25 2.39 23.69 7.00
CA VAL A 25 2.22 22.94 5.75
C VAL A 25 0.92 23.37 5.07
N SER A 26 1.05 24.11 3.97
CA SER A 26 -0.06 24.65 3.22
C SER A 26 -0.90 23.55 2.60
N ARG A 27 -2.20 23.80 2.40
CA ARG A 27 -3.12 22.82 1.82
C ARG A 27 -2.65 22.31 0.45
N ALA A 28 -2.09 23.20 -0.38
CA ALA A 28 -1.50 22.86 -1.67
C ALA A 28 -0.30 21.89 -1.54
N GLN A 29 0.53 22.05 -0.50
CA GLN A 29 1.66 21.15 -0.23
C GLN A 29 1.17 19.77 0.24
N LEU A 30 0.13 19.72 1.07
CA LEU A 30 -0.52 18.46 1.48
C LEU A 30 -1.14 17.73 0.29
N ASP A 31 -1.83 18.45 -0.60
CA ASP A 31 -2.49 17.85 -1.75
C ASP A 31 -1.46 17.39 -2.80
N ALA A 32 -0.39 18.16 -3.02
CA ALA A 32 0.75 17.72 -3.84
C ALA A 32 1.43 16.47 -3.26
N TYR A 33 1.62 16.40 -1.94
CA TYR A 33 2.14 15.22 -1.27
C TYR A 33 1.22 14.01 -1.43
N ARG A 34 -0.10 14.19 -1.25
CA ARG A 34 -1.11 13.12 -1.45
C ARG A 34 -1.07 12.58 -2.87
N VAL A 35 -0.98 13.45 -3.88
CA VAL A 35 -0.89 13.07 -5.29
C VAL A 35 0.41 12.32 -5.57
N ARG A 36 1.57 12.88 -5.19
CA ARG A 36 2.88 12.23 -5.41
C ARG A 36 2.98 10.89 -4.70
N ARG A 37 2.46 10.78 -3.47
CA ARG A 37 2.42 9.53 -2.71
C ARG A 37 1.53 8.50 -3.40
N ARG A 38 0.36 8.91 -3.90
CA ARG A 38 -0.55 8.03 -4.66
C ARG A 38 0.10 7.52 -5.94
N GLN A 39 0.74 8.40 -6.72
CA GLN A 39 1.48 8.04 -7.93
C GLN A 39 2.62 7.07 -7.64
N ARG A 40 3.44 7.35 -6.61
CA ARG A 40 4.55 6.48 -6.21
C ARG A 40 4.06 5.10 -5.75
N LEU A 41 2.95 5.02 -5.00
CA LEU A 41 2.35 3.75 -4.62
C LEU A 41 1.75 3.01 -5.84
N GLN A 42 1.24 3.72 -6.84
CA GLN A 42 0.80 3.15 -8.11
C GLN A 42 1.97 2.53 -8.89
N LEU A 43 3.11 3.23 -8.97
CA LEU A 43 4.32 2.71 -9.59
C LEU A 43 4.85 1.48 -8.85
N LEU A 44 4.86 1.49 -7.51
CA LEU A 44 5.25 0.31 -6.72
C LEU A 44 4.23 -0.84 -6.82
N ARG A 45 2.95 -0.53 -7.04
CA ARG A 45 1.93 -1.52 -7.38
C ARG A 45 2.17 -2.13 -8.76
N GLN A 46 2.64 -1.33 -9.73
CA GLN A 46 2.90 -1.77 -11.10
C GLN A 46 4.32 -2.25 -11.38
N GLY A 47 5.25 -2.06 -10.43
CA GLY A 47 6.66 -2.41 -10.61
C GLY A 47 6.87 -3.88 -10.98
N PRO A 48 7.85 -4.18 -11.84
CA PRO A 48 8.14 -5.52 -12.32
C PRO A 48 8.84 -6.28 -11.20
N ALA A 49 8.08 -6.79 -10.23
CA ALA A 49 8.50 -8.07 -9.66
C ALA A 49 8.16 -9.09 -10.75
N GLU A 50 9.12 -9.79 -11.31
CA GLU A 50 8.80 -10.95 -12.14
C GLU A 50 8.12 -11.99 -11.24
N THR A 51 7.05 -12.63 -11.72
CA THR A 51 6.48 -13.77 -11.00
C THR A 51 7.46 -14.91 -11.14
N THR A 52 8.15 -15.25 -10.06
CA THR A 52 9.11 -16.35 -10.07
C THR A 52 8.39 -17.66 -10.37
N PRO A 53 9.03 -18.65 -11.03
CA PRO A 53 8.38 -19.92 -11.36
C PRO A 53 7.74 -20.60 -10.15
N ARG A 54 8.45 -20.58 -9.00
CA ARG A 54 7.92 -21.11 -7.73
C ARG A 54 6.64 -20.41 -7.29
N LEU A 55 6.64 -19.07 -7.28
CA LEU A 55 5.44 -18.33 -6.91
C LEU A 55 4.31 -18.60 -7.92
N GLY A 56 4.63 -18.66 -9.22
CA GLY A 56 3.67 -18.98 -10.27
C GLY A 56 2.98 -20.33 -10.04
N ALA A 57 3.75 -21.38 -9.76
CA ALA A 57 3.22 -22.70 -9.44
C ALA A 57 2.31 -22.68 -8.19
N GLU A 58 2.71 -21.95 -7.13
CA GLU A 58 1.90 -21.81 -5.91
C GLU A 58 0.58 -21.07 -6.18
N LEU A 59 0.59 -20.02 -7.02
CA LEU A 59 -0.60 -19.28 -7.43
C LEU A 59 -1.56 -20.17 -8.24
N ILE A 60 -1.04 -20.91 -9.22
CA ILE A 60 -1.82 -21.81 -10.07
C ILE A 60 -2.46 -22.91 -9.23
N GLN A 61 -1.69 -23.59 -8.37
CA GLN A 61 -2.24 -24.65 -7.50
C GLN A 61 -3.34 -24.11 -6.57
N PHE A 62 -3.15 -22.92 -6.01
CA PHE A 62 -4.16 -22.29 -5.16
C PHE A 62 -5.44 -21.96 -5.94
N ALA A 63 -5.30 -21.39 -7.13
CA ALA A 63 -6.44 -21.08 -8.00
C ALA A 63 -7.20 -22.34 -8.43
N CYS A 64 -6.49 -23.42 -8.79
CA CYS A 64 -7.11 -24.71 -9.14
C CYS A 64 -7.93 -25.30 -7.99
N ARG A 65 -7.47 -25.16 -6.75
CA ARG A 65 -8.22 -25.63 -5.56
C ARG A 65 -9.59 -24.95 -5.44
N TRP A 66 -9.65 -23.67 -5.79
CA TRP A 66 -10.85 -22.85 -5.68
C TRP A 66 -11.73 -22.87 -6.92
N ALA A 67 -11.18 -23.23 -8.09
CA ALA A 67 -11.87 -23.18 -9.37
C ALA A 67 -13.27 -23.85 -9.40
N PRO A 68 -13.50 -25.02 -8.76
CA PRO A 68 -14.84 -25.64 -8.71
C PRO A 68 -15.90 -24.77 -8.01
N TYR A 69 -15.47 -23.86 -7.13
CA TYR A 69 -16.32 -22.94 -6.37
C TYR A 69 -16.29 -21.51 -6.93
N GLY A 70 -15.57 -21.29 -8.03
CA GLY A 70 -15.30 -19.97 -8.60
C GLY A 70 -13.94 -19.42 -8.18
N ARG A 71 -13.91 -18.18 -7.68
CA ARG A 71 -12.67 -17.52 -7.24
C ARG A 71 -12.42 -17.75 -5.76
N ALA A 72 -11.15 -17.80 -5.38
CA ALA A 72 -10.71 -17.81 -4.00
C ALA A 72 -11.24 -16.57 -3.22
N PRO A 73 -11.62 -16.73 -1.94
CA PRO A 73 -11.97 -15.61 -1.06
C PRO A 73 -10.83 -14.59 -0.93
N ASP A 74 -11.19 -13.30 -0.84
CA ASP A 74 -10.22 -12.20 -0.82
C ASP A 74 -9.33 -12.21 0.43
N ASP A 75 -9.89 -12.63 1.56
CA ASP A 75 -9.21 -12.83 2.84
C ASP A 75 -8.20 -13.98 2.77
N GLU A 76 -8.56 -15.13 2.19
CA GLU A 76 -7.62 -16.25 2.03
C GLU A 76 -6.45 -15.90 1.09
N VAL A 77 -6.71 -15.14 0.02
CA VAL A 77 -5.65 -14.64 -0.86
C VAL A 77 -4.70 -13.74 -0.07
N PHE A 78 -5.23 -12.87 0.78
CA PHE A 78 -4.44 -11.97 1.60
C PHE A 78 -3.64 -12.71 2.67
N GLU A 79 -4.25 -13.66 3.39
CA GLU A 79 -3.59 -14.46 4.42
C GLU A 79 -2.42 -15.28 3.86
N ARG A 80 -2.62 -15.89 2.69
CA ARG A 80 -1.61 -16.79 2.11
C ARG A 80 -0.49 -16.06 1.37
N PHE A 81 -0.81 -14.98 0.65
CA PHE A 81 0.15 -14.32 -0.25
C PHE A 81 0.47 -12.87 0.15
N GLY A 82 -0.17 -12.32 1.18
CA GLY A 82 0.06 -10.95 1.65
C GLY A 82 -0.29 -9.89 0.61
N MET A 83 -1.16 -10.19 -0.35
CA MET A 83 -1.49 -9.29 -1.45
C MET A 83 -2.98 -9.16 -1.70
N ALA A 84 -3.37 -8.03 -2.30
CA ALA A 84 -4.74 -7.78 -2.69
C ALA A 84 -5.20 -8.72 -3.84
N PRO A 85 -6.49 -9.06 -3.93
CA PRO A 85 -7.05 -9.93 -4.97
C PRO A 85 -6.70 -9.50 -6.40
N ALA A 86 -6.75 -8.21 -6.70
CA ALA A 86 -6.37 -7.68 -8.02
C ALA A 86 -4.88 -7.92 -8.34
N ARG A 87 -4.00 -7.87 -7.33
CA ARG A 87 -2.58 -8.20 -7.49
C ARG A 87 -2.41 -9.70 -7.70
N PHE A 88 -3.14 -10.53 -6.95
CA PHE A 88 -3.16 -11.98 -7.16
C PHE A 88 -3.58 -12.34 -8.58
N ALA A 89 -4.69 -11.80 -9.09
CA ALA A 89 -5.18 -12.09 -10.45
C ALA A 89 -4.13 -11.73 -11.51
N ARG A 90 -3.52 -10.55 -11.42
CA ARG A 90 -2.45 -10.16 -12.36
C ARG A 90 -1.25 -11.11 -12.31
N ARG A 91 -0.84 -11.52 -11.12
CA ARG A 91 0.29 -12.45 -10.91
C ARG A 91 -0.01 -13.86 -11.39
N LEU A 92 -1.25 -14.31 -11.20
CA LEU A 92 -1.73 -15.57 -11.74
C LEU A 92 -1.69 -15.54 -13.26
N PHE A 93 -2.14 -14.46 -13.90
CA PHE A 93 -2.06 -14.33 -15.36
C PHE A 93 -0.61 -14.36 -15.85
N GLU A 94 0.30 -13.62 -15.22
CA GLU A 94 1.74 -13.70 -15.54
C GLU A 94 2.27 -15.14 -15.47
N ALA A 95 1.87 -15.91 -14.45
CA ALA A 95 2.25 -17.31 -14.30
C ALA A 95 1.60 -18.25 -15.34
N LEU A 96 0.41 -17.93 -15.84
CA LEU A 96 -0.24 -18.71 -16.90
C LEU A 96 0.40 -18.47 -18.28
N GLU A 97 1.09 -17.35 -18.47
CA GLU A 97 1.84 -17.06 -19.69
C GLU A 97 3.20 -17.77 -19.74
N THR A 98 3.76 -18.25 -18.61
CA THR A 98 5.07 -18.93 -18.59
C THR A 98 5.02 -20.37 -19.12
N GLY A 99 3.84 -20.92 -19.41
CA GLY A 99 3.67 -22.23 -20.05
C GLY A 99 3.75 -23.44 -19.12
N GLU A 100 3.83 -23.26 -17.80
CA GLU A 100 3.90 -24.34 -16.81
C GLU A 100 2.53 -24.96 -16.46
N CYS A 101 1.45 -24.51 -17.10
CA CYS A 101 0.06 -24.94 -16.86
C CYS A 101 -0.56 -25.53 -18.12
N ALA A 102 -1.35 -26.61 -17.98
CA ALA A 102 -2.11 -27.18 -19.09
C ALA A 102 -3.09 -26.15 -19.69
N ALA A 103 -3.23 -26.13 -21.01
CA ALA A 103 -3.92 -25.04 -21.72
C ALA A 103 -5.41 -24.91 -21.34
N ASP A 104 -6.08 -26.04 -21.13
CA ASP A 104 -7.47 -26.12 -20.68
C ASP A 104 -7.67 -25.59 -19.26
N VAL A 105 -6.75 -25.93 -18.35
CA VAL A 105 -6.73 -25.41 -16.98
C VAL A 105 -6.45 -23.91 -16.99
N ALA A 106 -5.47 -23.47 -17.78
CA ALA A 106 -5.12 -22.06 -17.91
C ALA A 106 -6.29 -21.22 -18.42
N GLU A 107 -7.02 -21.70 -19.43
CA GLU A 107 -8.20 -21.02 -19.96
C GLU A 107 -9.32 -20.92 -18.90
N THR A 108 -9.58 -22.01 -18.18
CA THR A 108 -10.56 -22.04 -17.09
C THR A 108 -10.22 -21.01 -16.02
N LEU A 109 -8.95 -20.95 -15.59
CA LEU A 109 -8.51 -20.00 -14.58
C LEU A 109 -8.58 -18.54 -15.06
N ARG A 110 -8.26 -18.26 -16.34
CA ARG A 110 -8.40 -16.92 -16.92
C ARG A 110 -9.86 -16.45 -16.91
N ALA A 111 -10.80 -17.34 -17.19
CA ALA A 111 -12.23 -17.03 -17.17
C ALA A 111 -12.71 -16.67 -15.74
N ILE A 112 -12.26 -17.40 -14.73
CA ILE A 112 -12.65 -17.20 -13.32
C ILE A 112 -12.06 -15.91 -12.73
N TYR A 113 -10.77 -15.67 -12.96
CA TYR A 113 -10.02 -14.57 -12.34
C TYR A 113 -9.88 -13.35 -13.23
N ARG A 114 -10.85 -13.13 -14.13
CA ARG A 114 -10.84 -12.03 -15.10
C ARG A 114 -10.50 -10.70 -14.38
N PRO A 115 -9.45 -9.98 -14.80
CA PRO A 115 -9.12 -8.69 -14.21
C PRO A 115 -10.26 -7.70 -14.47
N SER A 116 -10.69 -7.01 -13.41
CA SER A 116 -11.71 -5.96 -13.45
C SER A 116 -11.10 -4.57 -13.51
#